data_AF-A0A955Y5H3-F1
#
_entry.id   AF-A0A955Y5H3-F1
#
_cell.length_a   1.000
_cell.length_b   1.000
_cell.length_c   1.000
_cell.angle_alpha   90.00
_cell.angle_beta   90.00
_cell.angle_gamma   90.00
#
_symmetry.space_group_name_H-M   'P 1'
#
loop_
_entity.id
_entity.type
_entity.pdbx_description
1 polymer ?
#
loop_
_entity_poly.entity_id
_entity_poly.type
_entity_poly.pdbx_seq_one_letter_code
_entity_poly.pdbx_strand_id
1 'polypeptide(L)'
;SEAMAALGVAGGYAWDERVGTVLHGLGFAPDLWQTPCDQLSGGWQMRTALARMLLSEPDLALLDEPTNHLDLHARIWLAEALRTAPWTTIVVSHDRHLLDRVATRIVEVRDQDLTSWTGNFSRFLVAREEARAQEEAAKEKQDAEIAHLQSFVDRFGAKATKAKQAKSRARRLDKIERIEVAAAVTLPRMQLPEPPASAQRMVRLAGASIGWPGGEPLATGIDLEIERGMRVALVGDNGAGKSTLLKTLSGELEPLAGRRFPGDRVRVGVFHQDLAASLPPEATGFEVVSAAAPLLTDTKVRAVLGALGLSGDRAMRPIGDLSGGEKARVALASLTARPHNLLLLDEPTNHLDAETVEVLVRALKAWTGALVLVSHDRYVVEALATHVLRLAPPFLLEEGVRPEHFERTSSANAAPVDTSRRVDHAERKRVQRELERGRKRLEALPELVEAAEAAVAAKDEELVAASEDWTRAAALGDERAALQAVVDDLYEEWETLEARVEELACS
;
A
#
# COMPACT_ATOMS: atom_id res chain seq x y z
N SER A 1 32.65 -46.15 -9.22
CA SER A 1 31.82 -46.90 -8.25
C SER A 1 31.99 -46.32 -6.84
N GLU A 2 33.21 -46.07 -6.35
CA GLU A 2 33.44 -45.43 -5.04
C GLU A 2 32.89 -44.00 -4.93
N ALA A 3 32.99 -43.18 -5.98
CA ALA A 3 32.41 -41.82 -5.97
C ALA A 3 30.88 -41.82 -5.85
N MET A 4 30.18 -42.76 -6.50
CA MET A 4 28.73 -42.90 -6.39
C MET A 4 28.31 -43.50 -5.03
N ALA A 5 29.14 -44.36 -4.43
CA ALA A 5 28.92 -44.88 -3.09
C ALA A 5 29.15 -43.78 -2.02
N ALA A 6 30.19 -42.96 -2.18
CA ALA A 6 30.44 -41.79 -1.35
C ALA A 6 29.33 -40.73 -1.50
N LEU A 7 28.83 -40.51 -2.72
CA LEU A 7 27.66 -39.67 -2.97
C LEU A 7 26.43 -40.23 -2.25
N GLY A 8 26.16 -41.53 -2.35
CA GLY A 8 25.05 -42.19 -1.65
C GLY A 8 25.13 -42.08 -0.12
N VAL A 9 26.33 -42.21 0.46
CA VAL A 9 26.57 -42.05 1.91
C VAL A 9 26.47 -40.59 2.36
N ALA A 10 26.79 -39.63 1.48
CA ALA A 10 26.62 -38.20 1.71
C ALA A 10 25.20 -37.66 1.40
N GLY A 11 24.22 -38.54 1.17
CA GLY A 11 22.83 -38.15 0.90
C GLY A 11 22.51 -37.85 -0.57
N GLY A 12 23.31 -38.33 -1.52
CA GLY A 12 23.19 -38.07 -2.97
C GLY A 12 21.81 -38.40 -3.56
N TYR A 13 21.19 -39.49 -3.14
CA TYR A 13 19.82 -39.83 -3.57
C TYR A 13 18.75 -38.92 -2.94
N ALA A 14 18.97 -38.45 -1.71
CA ALA A 14 18.13 -37.43 -1.08
C ALA A 14 18.35 -36.05 -1.72
N TRP A 15 19.52 -35.82 -2.32
CA TRP A 15 19.85 -34.59 -3.04
C TRP A 15 19.05 -34.46 -4.33
N ASP A 16 18.92 -35.52 -5.13
CA ASP A 16 18.08 -35.51 -6.34
C ASP A 16 16.59 -35.28 -6.00
N GLU A 17 16.10 -35.90 -4.92
CA GLU A 17 14.73 -35.68 -4.43
C GLU A 17 14.51 -34.24 -3.95
N ARG A 18 15.50 -33.67 -3.26
CA ARG A 18 15.47 -32.28 -2.80
C ARG A 18 15.51 -31.30 -3.96
N VAL A 19 16.39 -31.52 -4.94
CA VAL A 19 16.47 -30.73 -6.18
C VAL A 19 15.13 -30.81 -6.90
N GLY A 20 14.57 -32.01 -7.06
CA GLY A 20 13.27 -32.21 -7.69
C GLY A 20 12.15 -31.46 -6.96
N THR A 21 12.15 -31.46 -5.63
CA THR A 21 11.16 -30.73 -4.81
C THR A 21 11.28 -29.22 -5.02
N VAL A 22 12.49 -28.67 -5.01
CA VAL A 22 12.72 -27.22 -5.21
C VAL A 22 12.37 -26.81 -6.64
N LEU A 23 12.81 -27.56 -7.65
CA LEU A 23 12.49 -27.28 -9.05
C LEU A 23 10.99 -27.38 -9.30
N HIS A 24 10.33 -28.44 -8.80
CA HIS A 24 8.88 -28.57 -8.93
C HIS A 24 8.12 -27.44 -8.22
N GLY A 25 8.54 -27.06 -7.02
CA GLY A 25 7.98 -25.95 -6.26
C GLY A 25 8.08 -24.61 -6.99
N LEU A 26 9.21 -24.37 -7.66
CA LEU A 26 9.43 -23.21 -8.52
C LEU A 26 8.79 -23.33 -9.92
N GLY A 27 8.03 -24.40 -10.18
CA GLY A 27 7.22 -24.60 -11.37
C GLY A 27 7.94 -25.26 -12.56
N PHE A 28 9.15 -25.81 -12.39
CA PHE A 28 9.84 -26.51 -13.48
C PHE A 28 9.14 -27.83 -13.80
N ALA A 29 8.71 -27.97 -15.06
CA ALA A 29 8.25 -29.24 -15.59
C ALA A 29 9.44 -30.23 -15.75
N PRO A 30 9.22 -31.55 -15.60
CA PRO A 30 10.31 -32.54 -15.57
C PRO A 30 11.23 -32.55 -16.82
N ASP A 31 10.68 -32.18 -17.97
CA ASP A 31 11.41 -32.01 -19.23
C ASP A 31 12.41 -30.84 -19.19
N LEU A 32 12.11 -29.78 -18.43
CA LEU A 32 13.01 -28.64 -18.27
C LEU A 32 14.21 -28.92 -17.37
N TRP A 33 14.18 -29.99 -16.56
CA TRP A 33 15.23 -30.26 -15.57
C TRP A 33 16.61 -30.52 -16.19
N GLN A 34 16.63 -31.05 -17.42
CA GLN A 34 17.85 -31.35 -18.17
C GLN A 34 18.19 -30.29 -19.24
N THR A 35 17.38 -29.23 -19.34
CA THR A 35 17.57 -28.20 -20.35
C THR A 35 18.75 -27.30 -19.95
N PRO A 36 19.75 -27.09 -20.83
CA PRO A 36 20.86 -26.17 -20.57
C PRO A 36 20.39 -24.74 -20.23
N CYS A 37 21.03 -24.10 -19.25
CA CYS A 37 20.59 -22.79 -18.75
C CYS A 37 20.59 -21.68 -19.81
N ASP A 38 21.44 -21.76 -20.83
CA ASP A 38 21.52 -20.81 -21.95
C ASP A 38 20.33 -20.91 -22.92
N GLN A 39 19.59 -22.03 -22.90
CA GLN A 39 18.37 -22.25 -23.68
C GLN A 39 17.09 -21.85 -22.92
N LEU A 40 17.20 -21.64 -21.61
CA LEU A 40 16.10 -21.17 -20.78
C LEU A 40 15.84 -19.68 -21.02
N SER A 41 14.56 -19.26 -21.00
CA SER A 41 14.23 -17.83 -21.03
C SER A 41 14.75 -17.13 -19.77
N GLY A 42 14.90 -15.80 -19.80
CA GLY A 42 15.44 -15.04 -18.66
C GLY A 42 14.68 -15.27 -17.34
N GLY A 43 13.36 -15.45 -17.39
CA GLY A 43 12.56 -15.80 -16.21
C GLY A 43 12.90 -17.18 -15.65
N TRP A 44 13.11 -18.17 -16.51
CA TRP A 44 13.56 -19.51 -16.09
C TRP A 44 14.98 -19.50 -15.57
N GLN A 45 15.90 -18.72 -16.16
CA GLN A 45 17.25 -18.54 -15.63
C GLN A 45 17.26 -17.95 -14.22
N MET A 46 16.42 -16.94 -13.97
CA MET A 46 16.25 -16.36 -12.63
C MET A 46 15.70 -17.41 -11.64
N ARG A 47 14.71 -18.22 -12.05
CA ARG A 47 14.20 -19.33 -11.23
C ARG A 47 15.28 -20.38 -10.93
N THR A 48 16.16 -20.68 -11.89
CA THR A 48 17.30 -21.59 -11.67
C THR A 48 18.29 -21.01 -10.67
N ALA A 49 18.57 -19.70 -10.72
CA ALA A 49 19.41 -19.04 -9.74
C ALA A 49 18.79 -19.07 -8.33
N LEU A 50 17.48 -18.84 -8.23
CA LEU A 50 16.74 -18.95 -6.99
C LEU A 50 16.75 -20.38 -6.43
N ALA A 51 16.53 -21.39 -7.29
CA ALA A 51 16.61 -22.80 -6.93
C ALA A 51 17.98 -23.14 -6.34
N ARG A 52 19.05 -22.73 -7.03
CA ARG A 52 20.43 -22.92 -6.57
C ARG A 52 20.68 -22.27 -5.21
N MET A 53 20.18 -21.05 -5.00
CA MET A 53 20.31 -20.35 -3.71
C MET A 53 19.61 -21.12 -2.58
N LEU A 54 18.35 -21.52 -2.77
CA LEU A 54 17.61 -22.30 -1.76
C LEU A 54 18.29 -23.65 -1.43
N LEU A 55 18.87 -24.27 -2.45
CA LEU A 55 19.59 -25.53 -2.31
C LEU A 55 20.96 -25.38 -1.64
N SER A 56 21.58 -24.19 -1.71
CA SER A 56 22.89 -23.94 -1.12
C SER A 56 22.90 -23.76 0.40
N GLU A 57 21.72 -23.62 1.01
CA GLU A 57 21.55 -23.39 2.45
C GLU A 57 22.43 -22.27 3.04
N PRO A 58 22.33 -21.03 2.55
CA PRO A 58 23.19 -19.94 3.02
C PRO A 58 22.86 -19.57 4.47
N ASP A 59 23.81 -19.03 5.24
CA ASP A 59 23.52 -18.46 6.57
C ASP A 59 22.66 -17.18 6.49
N LEU A 60 22.87 -16.41 5.40
CA LEU A 60 22.16 -15.18 5.08
C LEU A 60 21.83 -15.12 3.59
N ALA A 61 20.54 -15.07 3.26
CA ALA A 61 20.04 -14.83 1.91
C ALA A 61 19.60 -13.37 1.74
N LEU A 62 20.08 -12.71 0.68
CA LEU A 62 19.64 -11.38 0.26
C LEU A 62 18.86 -11.52 -1.05
N LEU A 63 17.57 -11.20 -1.03
CA LEU A 63 16.67 -11.39 -2.16
C LEU A 63 16.10 -10.04 -2.60
N ASP A 64 16.38 -9.66 -3.84
CA ASP A 64 15.84 -8.46 -4.46
C ASP A 64 14.72 -8.84 -5.44
N GLU A 65 13.48 -8.54 -5.07
CA GLU A 65 12.25 -8.88 -5.78
C GLU A 65 12.19 -10.33 -6.31
N PRO A 66 12.32 -11.34 -5.42
CA PRO A 66 12.45 -12.75 -5.82
C PRO A 66 11.18 -13.34 -6.45
N THR A 67 10.05 -12.65 -6.31
CA THR A 67 8.76 -13.05 -6.88
C THR A 67 8.57 -12.60 -8.31
N ASN A 68 9.45 -11.74 -8.83
CA ASN A 68 9.42 -11.35 -10.23
C ASN A 68 9.56 -12.60 -11.10
N HIS A 69 8.68 -12.73 -12.11
CA HIS A 69 8.62 -13.88 -13.01
C HIS A 69 8.17 -15.21 -12.37
N LEU A 70 7.72 -15.20 -11.11
CA LEU A 70 7.05 -16.35 -10.48
C LEU A 70 5.55 -16.28 -10.71
N ASP A 71 4.95 -17.41 -11.10
CA ASP A 71 3.50 -17.55 -11.05
C ASP A 71 3.03 -17.61 -9.59
N LEU A 72 1.72 -17.51 -9.40
CA LEU A 72 1.10 -17.54 -8.08
C LEU A 72 1.49 -18.79 -7.27
N HIS A 73 1.59 -19.95 -7.91
CA HIS A 73 1.96 -21.20 -7.23
C HIS A 73 3.40 -21.16 -6.73
N ALA A 74 4.35 -20.81 -7.61
CA ALA A 74 5.75 -20.67 -7.26
C ALA A 74 5.98 -19.59 -6.19
N ARG A 75 5.17 -18.51 -6.19
CA ARG A 75 5.19 -17.49 -5.12
C ARG A 75 4.76 -18.04 -3.78
N ILE A 76 3.65 -18.79 -3.73
CA ILE A 76 3.17 -19.42 -2.49
C ILE A 76 4.19 -20.44 -1.98
N TRP A 77 4.74 -21.27 -2.87
CA TRP A 77 5.75 -22.26 -2.50
C TRP A 77 7.03 -21.59 -2.00
N LEU A 78 7.52 -20.54 -2.68
CA LEU A 78 8.67 -19.76 -2.24
C LEU A 78 8.44 -19.15 -0.86
N ALA A 79 7.25 -18.59 -0.62
CA ALA A 79 6.90 -18.03 0.68
C ALA A 79 7.03 -19.10 1.78
N GLU A 80 6.52 -20.31 1.55
CA GLU A 80 6.64 -21.39 2.53
C GLU A 80 8.10 -21.88 2.70
N ALA A 81 8.84 -22.00 1.60
CA ALA A 81 10.25 -22.37 1.62
C ALA A 81 11.08 -21.38 2.44
N LEU A 82 10.87 -20.07 2.24
CA LEU A 82 11.56 -19.02 2.99
C LEU A 82 11.10 -18.95 4.45
N ARG A 83 9.81 -19.21 4.73
CA ARG A 83 9.26 -19.21 6.10
C ARG A 83 9.82 -20.34 6.95
N THR A 84 10.05 -21.50 6.35
CA THR A 84 10.60 -22.70 7.02
C THR A 84 12.11 -22.79 6.96
N ALA A 85 12.78 -21.86 6.27
CA ALA A 85 14.21 -21.86 6.10
C ALA A 85 14.93 -21.75 7.46
N PRO A 86 15.97 -22.55 7.72
CA PRO A 86 16.73 -22.49 8.97
C PRO A 86 17.70 -21.29 9.04
N TRP A 87 17.74 -20.45 8.01
CA TRP A 87 18.67 -19.33 7.87
C TRP A 87 18.01 -17.96 7.87
N THR A 88 18.81 -16.90 7.98
CA THR A 88 18.32 -15.52 7.93
C THR A 88 18.06 -15.10 6.49
N THR A 89 16.92 -14.45 6.24
CA THR A 89 16.58 -13.93 4.91
C THR A 89 16.22 -12.45 5.00
N ILE A 90 16.84 -11.62 4.15
CA ILE A 90 16.43 -10.25 3.88
C ILE A 90 15.78 -10.24 2.50
N VAL A 91 14.53 -9.81 2.44
CA VAL A 91 13.76 -9.73 1.19
C VAL A 91 13.35 -8.28 0.95
N VAL A 92 13.70 -7.76 -0.22
CA VAL A 92 13.10 -6.55 -0.79
C VAL A 92 11.98 -7.01 -1.70
N SER A 93 10.74 -6.63 -1.41
CA SER A 93 9.63 -6.92 -2.31
C SER A 93 8.47 -5.94 -2.20
N HIS A 94 7.77 -5.73 -3.31
CA HIS A 94 6.45 -5.12 -3.33
C HIS A 94 5.30 -6.14 -3.13
N ASP A 95 5.58 -7.43 -3.10
CA ASP A 95 4.60 -8.49 -2.86
C ASP A 95 4.15 -8.52 -1.39
N ARG A 96 3.01 -7.85 -1.12
CA ARG A 96 2.40 -7.80 0.21
C ARG A 96 2.12 -9.19 0.79
N HIS A 97 1.77 -10.18 -0.04
CA HIS A 97 1.43 -11.52 0.43
C HIS A 97 2.68 -12.30 0.85
N LEU A 98 3.76 -12.21 0.08
CA LEU A 98 5.05 -12.77 0.45
C LEU A 98 5.52 -12.16 1.78
N LEU A 99 5.53 -10.83 1.87
CA LEU A 99 5.97 -10.13 3.08
C LEU A 99 5.10 -10.50 4.29
N ASP A 100 3.79 -10.62 4.11
CA ASP A 100 2.89 -10.96 5.21
C ASP A 100 3.08 -12.39 5.73
N ARG A 101 3.46 -13.33 4.85
CA ARG A 101 3.72 -14.74 5.21
C ARG A 101 5.12 -14.99 5.77
N VAL A 102 6.14 -14.30 5.24
CA VAL A 102 7.56 -14.60 5.52
C VAL A 102 8.13 -13.65 6.56
N ALA A 103 7.74 -12.38 6.56
CA ALA A 103 8.41 -11.39 7.38
C ALA A 103 8.06 -11.55 8.86
N THR A 104 9.10 -11.64 9.68
CA THR A 104 9.02 -11.53 11.14
C THR A 104 9.29 -10.11 11.63
N ARG A 105 9.93 -9.30 10.77
CA ARG A 105 10.27 -7.90 11.00
C ARG A 105 10.26 -7.15 9.67
N ILE A 106 9.65 -5.97 9.64
CA ILE A 106 9.66 -5.06 8.49
C ILE A 106 10.67 -3.94 8.75
N VAL A 107 11.45 -3.59 7.73
CA VAL A 107 12.32 -2.41 7.76
C VAL A 107 11.78 -1.44 6.71
N GLU A 108 11.22 -0.33 7.15
CA GLU A 108 10.78 0.75 6.28
C GLU A 108 11.96 1.66 5.97
N VAL A 109 12.21 1.87 4.68
CA VAL A 109 13.19 2.84 4.17
C VAL A 109 12.44 4.07 3.72
N ARG A 110 12.63 5.21 4.41
CA ARG A 110 11.92 6.47 4.12
C ARG A 110 12.81 7.64 4.49
N ASP A 111 12.85 8.67 3.65
CA ASP A 111 13.56 9.94 3.92
C ASP A 111 15.04 9.76 4.31
N GLN A 112 15.70 8.75 3.72
CA GLN A 112 17.08 8.31 4.01
C GLN A 112 17.27 7.67 5.40
N ASP A 113 16.19 7.45 6.14
CA ASP A 113 16.16 6.76 7.42
C ASP A 113 15.61 5.32 7.31
N LEU A 114 15.95 4.51 8.30
CA LEU A 114 15.55 3.12 8.44
C LEU A 114 14.79 2.93 9.75
N THR A 115 13.49 2.63 9.65
CA THR A 115 12.66 2.33 10.82
C THR A 115 12.28 0.86 10.84
N SER A 116 12.48 0.19 11.97
CA SER A 116 12.16 -1.23 12.10
C SER A 116 10.88 -1.46 12.88
N TRP A 117 10.04 -2.33 12.33
CA TRP A 117 8.74 -2.70 12.87
C TRP A 117 8.67 -4.21 13.12
N THR A 118 8.20 -4.62 14.29
CA THR A 118 8.06 -6.04 14.63
C THR A 118 6.75 -6.61 14.07
N GLY A 119 6.82 -7.80 13.49
CA GLY A 119 5.67 -8.50 12.93
C GLY A 119 5.70 -8.52 11.40
N ASN A 120 4.56 -8.96 10.85
CA ASN A 120 4.36 -9.10 9.42
C ASN A 120 3.91 -7.77 8.77
N PHE A 121 3.76 -7.80 7.45
CA PHE A 121 3.43 -6.61 6.67
C PHE A 121 2.08 -5.98 7.06
N SER A 122 1.04 -6.78 7.30
CA SER A 122 -0.28 -6.25 7.69
C SER A 122 -0.24 -5.53 9.04
N ARG A 123 0.48 -6.08 10.02
CA ARG A 123 0.68 -5.41 11.32
C ARG A 123 1.51 -4.14 11.20
N PHE A 124 2.52 -4.15 10.34
CA PHE A 124 3.29 -2.95 10.02
C PHE A 124 2.39 -1.83 9.48
N LEU A 125 1.48 -2.11 8.56
CA LEU A 125 0.59 -1.09 8.01
C LEU A 125 -0.27 -0.43 9.10
N VAL A 126 -0.86 -1.23 9.99
CA VAL A 126 -1.65 -0.72 11.11
C VAL A 126 -0.79 0.07 12.09
N ALA A 127 0.35 -0.48 12.51
CA ALA A 127 1.27 0.19 13.44
C ALA A 127 1.80 1.51 12.87
N ARG A 128 2.03 1.58 11.56
CA ARG A 128 2.46 2.81 10.88
C ARG A 128 1.35 3.87 10.87
N GLU A 129 0.11 3.48 10.62
CA GLU A 129 -1.03 4.40 10.68
C GLU A 129 -1.26 4.91 12.10
N GLU A 130 -1.16 4.04 13.12
CA GLU A 130 -1.28 4.42 14.53
C GLU A 130 -0.17 5.37 14.97
N ALA A 131 1.10 5.04 14.65
CA ALA A 131 2.25 5.91 14.96
C ALA A 131 2.08 7.28 14.30
N ARG A 132 1.64 7.29 13.05
CA ARG A 132 1.38 8.54 12.34
C ARG A 132 0.24 9.35 12.95
N ALA A 133 -0.85 8.70 13.35
CA ALA A 133 -1.97 9.39 14.01
C ALA A 133 -1.53 10.00 15.36
N GLN A 134 -0.65 9.31 16.10
CA GLN A 134 -0.06 9.83 17.34
C GLN A 134 0.84 11.04 17.08
N GLU A 135 1.68 10.98 16.05
CA GLU A 135 2.53 12.09 15.62
C GLU A 135 1.70 13.31 15.17
N GLU A 136 0.64 13.10 14.38
CA GLU A 136 -0.31 14.13 13.95
C GLU A 136 -0.99 14.81 15.14
N ALA A 137 -1.50 14.03 16.11
CA ALA A 137 -2.14 14.55 17.32
C ALA A 137 -1.16 15.31 18.23
N ALA A 138 0.08 14.80 18.39
CA ALA A 138 1.12 15.46 19.17
C ALA A 138 1.52 16.80 18.53
N LYS A 139 1.61 16.85 17.20
CA LYS A 139 1.85 18.09 16.46
C LYS A 139 0.70 19.08 16.61
N GLU A 140 -0.55 18.63 16.47
CA GLU A 140 -1.71 19.52 16.65
C GLU A 140 -1.74 20.14 18.06
N LYS A 141 -1.45 19.33 19.10
CA LYS A 141 -1.33 19.81 20.47
C LYS A 141 -0.19 20.82 20.64
N GLN A 142 0.97 20.56 20.02
CA GLN A 142 2.11 21.47 20.05
C GLN A 142 1.82 22.78 19.30
N ASP A 143 1.20 22.71 18.12
CA ASP A 143 0.83 23.86 17.30
C ASP A 143 -0.21 24.74 18.03
N ALA A 144 -1.17 24.12 18.74
CA ALA A 144 -2.12 24.84 19.59
C ALA A 144 -1.43 25.52 20.79
N GLU A 145 -0.48 24.86 21.46
CA GLU A 145 0.31 25.46 22.55
C GLU A 145 1.14 26.65 22.03
N ILE A 146 1.82 26.46 20.89
CA ILE A 146 2.58 27.51 20.21
C ILE A 146 1.67 28.69 19.89
N ALA A 147 0.52 28.46 19.26
CA ALA A 147 -0.44 29.52 18.92
C ALA A 147 -0.95 30.25 20.16
N HIS A 148 -1.24 29.53 21.25
CA HIS A 148 -1.67 30.13 22.51
C HIS A 148 -0.58 31.03 23.12
N LEU A 149 0.65 30.52 23.24
CA LEU A 149 1.81 31.26 23.74
C LEU A 149 2.09 32.49 22.88
N GLN A 150 2.02 32.35 21.55
CA GLN A 150 2.20 33.45 20.60
C GLN A 150 1.14 34.53 20.82
N SER A 151 -0.14 34.15 20.92
CA SER A 151 -1.25 35.09 21.12
C SER A 151 -1.14 35.87 22.44
N PHE A 152 -0.51 35.29 23.47
CA PHE A 152 -0.23 35.95 24.75
C PHE A 152 0.91 36.96 24.62
N VAL A 153 1.99 36.58 23.92
CA VAL A 153 3.11 37.49 23.63
C VAL A 153 2.61 38.69 22.81
N ASP A 154 1.81 38.46 21.79
CA ASP A 154 1.28 39.50 20.91
C ASP A 154 0.33 40.47 21.67
N ARG A 155 -0.56 39.94 22.52
CA ARG A 155 -1.52 40.76 23.29
C ARG A 155 -0.88 41.53 24.46
N PHE A 156 0.11 40.97 25.13
CA PHE A 156 0.62 41.51 26.40
C PHE A 156 2.07 42.01 26.32
N GLY A 157 2.73 41.89 25.17
CA GLY A 157 4.11 42.35 24.96
C GLY A 157 4.31 43.86 25.17
N ALA A 158 3.27 44.68 24.95
CA ALA A 158 3.32 46.13 25.10
C ALA A 158 2.89 46.64 26.51
N LYS A 159 2.35 45.79 27.40
CA LYS A 159 1.88 46.20 28.74
C LYS A 159 2.98 46.02 29.80
N ALA A 160 3.34 47.12 30.47
CA ALA A 160 4.44 47.16 31.44
C ALA A 160 4.32 46.15 32.60
N THR A 161 3.10 45.82 33.04
CA THR A 161 2.85 44.86 34.14
C THR A 161 3.04 43.40 33.73
N LYS A 162 2.90 43.03 32.45
CA LYS A 162 3.00 41.65 31.95
C LYS A 162 4.20 41.40 31.02
N ALA A 163 5.03 42.42 30.77
CA ALA A 163 6.19 42.36 29.88
C ALA A 163 7.23 41.28 30.27
N LYS A 164 7.45 41.05 31.58
CA LYS A 164 8.39 40.01 32.07
C LYS A 164 7.89 38.60 31.75
N GLN A 165 6.59 38.36 31.85
CA GLN A 165 5.96 37.07 31.50
C GLN A 165 5.89 36.86 29.99
N ALA A 166 5.59 37.90 29.20
CA ALA A 166 5.62 37.83 27.74
C ALA A 166 7.03 37.50 27.22
N LYS A 167 8.08 38.12 27.78
CA LYS A 167 9.49 37.83 27.42
C LYS A 167 9.92 36.39 27.78
N SER A 168 9.40 35.84 28.87
CA SER A 168 9.66 34.45 29.27
C SER A 168 8.98 33.44 28.32
N ARG A 169 7.75 33.71 27.91
CA ARG A 169 7.00 32.86 26.97
C ARG A 169 7.57 32.94 25.55
N ALA A 170 8.02 34.11 25.11
CA ALA A 170 8.77 34.28 23.86
C ALA A 170 10.06 33.43 23.84
N ARG A 171 10.83 33.44 24.94
CA ARG A 171 12.01 32.57 25.07
C ARG A 171 11.68 31.07 25.10
N ARG A 172 10.48 30.70 25.58
CA ARG A 172 10.01 29.31 25.56
C ARG A 172 9.64 28.91 24.13
N LEU A 173 8.94 29.76 23.39
CA LEU A 173 8.65 29.58 21.96
C LEU A 173 9.92 29.35 21.12
N ASP A 174 10.97 30.14 21.36
CA ASP A 174 12.26 29.99 20.65
C ASP A 174 12.98 28.66 20.92
N LYS A 175 12.61 27.96 22.00
CA LYS A 175 13.22 26.68 22.41
C LYS A 175 12.39 25.46 22.04
N ILE A 176 11.16 25.64 21.54
CA ILE A 176 10.32 24.53 21.13
C ILE A 176 10.86 24.01 19.79
N GLU A 177 11.42 22.80 19.81
CA GLU A 177 11.68 22.04 18.59
C GLU A 177 10.33 21.57 18.03
N ARG A 178 10.03 22.00 16.81
CA ARG A 178 8.75 21.72 16.17
C ARG A 178 8.71 20.27 15.72
N ILE A 179 7.61 19.59 16.04
CA ILE A 179 7.36 18.24 15.57
C ILE A 179 7.09 18.32 14.06
N GLU A 180 7.99 17.74 13.27
CA GLU A 180 7.81 17.59 11.83
C GLU A 180 7.12 16.25 11.55
N VAL A 181 5.80 16.28 11.42
CA VAL A 181 5.05 15.12 10.93
C VAL A 181 5.23 15.03 9.42
N ALA A 182 5.64 13.85 8.94
CA ALA A 182 5.71 13.56 7.52
C ALA A 182 4.33 13.84 6.88
N ALA A 183 4.30 14.72 5.88
CA ALA A 183 3.06 15.12 5.25
C ALA A 183 2.30 13.89 4.71
N ALA A 184 0.96 13.95 4.79
CA ALA A 184 0.13 12.95 4.15
C ALA A 184 0.52 12.80 2.68
N VAL A 185 0.97 11.59 2.30
CA VAL A 185 1.24 11.29 0.89
C VAL A 185 -0.08 11.47 0.14
N THR A 186 -0.19 12.62 -0.52
CA THR A 186 -1.33 12.93 -1.37
C THR A 186 -1.07 12.23 -2.68
N LEU A 187 -1.70 11.07 -2.85
CA LEU A 187 -1.59 10.33 -4.09
C LEU A 187 -2.08 11.20 -5.26
N PRO A 188 -1.31 11.29 -6.36
CA PRO A 188 -1.71 12.07 -7.50
C PRO A 188 -3.00 11.50 -8.12
N ARG A 189 -3.80 12.38 -8.71
CA ARG A 189 -5.02 11.96 -9.41
C ARG A 189 -4.72 11.65 -10.86
N MET A 190 -4.97 10.40 -11.24
CA MET A 190 -4.94 9.95 -12.63
C MET A 190 -6.38 9.74 -13.13
N GLN A 191 -6.67 10.21 -14.34
CA GLN A 191 -7.95 10.01 -15.02
C GLN A 191 -7.70 9.51 -16.43
N LEU A 192 -8.28 8.36 -16.75
CA LEU A 192 -8.27 7.84 -18.12
C LEU A 192 -9.34 8.57 -18.95
N PRO A 193 -9.09 8.85 -20.24
CA PRO A 193 -10.11 9.40 -21.13
C PRO A 193 -11.34 8.50 -21.22
N GLU A 194 -12.51 9.12 -21.39
CA GLU A 194 -13.75 8.37 -21.59
C GLU A 194 -13.68 7.50 -22.86
N PRO A 195 -14.20 6.26 -22.80
CA PRO A 195 -14.28 5.41 -23.98
C PRO A 195 -15.11 6.05 -25.10
N PRO A 196 -14.61 6.08 -26.35
CA PRO A 196 -15.38 6.61 -27.46
C PRO A 196 -16.56 5.69 -27.81
N ALA A 197 -17.51 6.17 -28.62
CA ALA A 197 -18.64 5.34 -29.05
C ALA A 197 -18.17 4.13 -29.88
N SER A 198 -18.55 2.93 -29.45
CA SER A 198 -18.24 1.64 -30.12
C SER A 198 -19.44 0.68 -30.06
N ALA A 199 -19.28 -0.54 -30.57
CA ALA A 199 -20.22 -1.63 -30.33
C ALA A 199 -20.30 -2.04 -28.85
N GLN A 200 -21.37 -2.76 -28.46
CA GLN A 200 -21.51 -3.37 -27.13
C GLN A 200 -20.52 -4.53 -26.95
N ARG A 201 -20.44 -5.41 -27.95
CA ARG A 201 -19.42 -6.46 -28.05
C ARG A 201 -18.09 -5.83 -28.44
N MET A 202 -17.07 -6.02 -27.62
CA MET A 202 -15.71 -5.52 -27.86
C MET A 202 -14.90 -6.48 -28.74
N VAL A 203 -14.89 -7.76 -28.37
CA VAL A 203 -14.22 -8.82 -29.12
C VAL A 203 -14.85 -10.16 -28.77
N ARG A 204 -14.93 -11.06 -29.75
CA ARG A 204 -15.32 -12.46 -29.54
C ARG A 204 -14.31 -13.41 -30.17
N LEU A 205 -13.96 -14.45 -29.44
CA LEU A 205 -13.28 -15.65 -29.94
C LEU A 205 -14.33 -16.77 -30.04
N ALA A 206 -14.36 -17.47 -31.18
CA ALA A 206 -15.25 -18.60 -31.39
C ALA A 206 -14.43 -19.85 -31.74
N GLY A 207 -14.47 -20.86 -30.86
CA GLY A 207 -13.69 -22.09 -30.98
C GLY A 207 -12.19 -21.85 -31.23
N ALA A 208 -11.62 -20.80 -30.66
CA ALA A 208 -10.27 -20.36 -31.00
C ALA A 208 -9.21 -21.29 -30.40
N SER A 209 -8.17 -21.58 -31.19
CA SER A 209 -6.94 -22.19 -30.69
C SER A 209 -5.82 -21.18 -30.75
N ILE A 210 -5.13 -20.96 -29.63
CA ILE A 210 -4.06 -19.97 -29.51
C ILE A 210 -2.70 -20.65 -29.43
N GLY A 211 -1.70 -20.04 -30.04
CA GLY A 211 -0.34 -20.57 -30.08
C GLY A 211 0.48 -19.80 -31.10
N TRP A 212 1.79 -20.06 -31.13
CA TRP A 212 2.68 -19.41 -32.07
C TRP A 212 2.64 -20.10 -33.44
N PRO A 213 2.83 -19.37 -34.55
CA PRO A 213 2.84 -19.97 -35.88
C PRO A 213 3.88 -21.08 -35.99
N GLY A 214 3.46 -22.26 -36.48
CA GLY A 214 4.34 -23.43 -36.64
C GLY A 214 4.63 -24.22 -35.35
N GLY A 215 4.07 -23.81 -34.21
CA GLY A 215 4.12 -24.56 -32.95
C GLY A 215 2.83 -25.32 -32.65
N GLU A 216 2.83 -26.10 -31.57
CA GLU A 216 1.62 -26.71 -31.03
C GLU A 216 0.71 -25.65 -30.38
N PRO A 217 -0.63 -25.80 -30.45
CA PRO A 217 -1.54 -24.92 -29.73
C PRO A 217 -1.33 -24.98 -28.21
N LEU A 218 -1.21 -23.82 -27.58
CA LEU A 218 -1.12 -23.68 -26.12
C LEU A 218 -2.48 -23.92 -25.45
N ALA A 219 -3.56 -23.54 -26.13
CA ALA A 219 -4.93 -23.76 -25.69
C ALA A 219 -5.85 -23.86 -26.91
N THR A 220 -6.91 -24.68 -26.80
CA THR A 220 -7.83 -25.00 -27.92
C THR A 220 -9.29 -24.88 -27.48
N GLY A 221 -10.19 -24.58 -28.42
CA GLY A 221 -11.63 -24.51 -28.14
C GLY A 221 -12.04 -23.34 -27.23
N ILE A 222 -11.35 -22.21 -27.33
CA ILE A 222 -11.66 -21.01 -26.53
C ILE A 222 -12.86 -20.28 -27.15
N ASP A 223 -13.97 -20.30 -26.43
CA ASP A 223 -15.14 -19.44 -26.67
C ASP A 223 -15.18 -18.35 -25.61
N LEU A 224 -14.94 -17.11 -26.03
CA LEU A 224 -14.84 -15.95 -25.13
C LEU A 224 -15.49 -14.74 -25.80
N GLU A 225 -16.38 -14.07 -25.09
CA GLU A 225 -16.97 -12.80 -25.53
C GLU A 225 -16.70 -11.74 -24.46
N ILE A 226 -16.10 -10.62 -24.87
CA ILE A 226 -15.85 -9.46 -24.02
C ILE A 226 -16.79 -8.35 -24.44
N GLU A 227 -17.62 -7.89 -23.53
CA GLU A 227 -18.54 -6.76 -23.72
C GLU A 227 -18.06 -5.50 -23.00
N ARG A 228 -18.71 -4.38 -23.30
CA ARG A 228 -18.51 -3.10 -22.60
C ARG A 228 -18.70 -3.26 -21.09
N GLY A 229 -17.77 -2.70 -20.33
CA GLY A 229 -17.81 -2.70 -18.87
C GLY A 229 -17.42 -4.04 -18.23
N MET A 230 -17.21 -5.11 -19.01
CA MET A 230 -16.64 -6.34 -18.49
C MET A 230 -15.18 -6.12 -18.06
N ARG A 231 -14.83 -6.68 -16.91
CA ARG A 231 -13.47 -6.62 -16.34
C ARG A 231 -13.04 -8.04 -16.03
N VAL A 232 -12.22 -8.61 -16.89
CA VAL A 232 -11.85 -10.02 -16.85
C VAL A 232 -10.42 -10.16 -16.35
N ALA A 233 -10.21 -10.88 -15.26
CA ALA A 233 -8.89 -11.33 -14.86
C ALA A 233 -8.56 -12.69 -15.49
N LEU A 234 -7.39 -12.79 -16.13
CA LEU A 234 -6.86 -14.03 -16.67
C LEU A 234 -6.00 -14.72 -15.61
N VAL A 235 -6.42 -15.91 -15.18
CA VAL A 235 -5.67 -16.72 -14.22
C VAL A 235 -5.26 -18.04 -14.85
N GLY A 236 -4.05 -18.50 -14.52
CA GLY A 236 -3.49 -19.74 -15.07
C GLY A 236 -1.99 -19.83 -14.79
N ASP A 237 -1.48 -21.05 -14.91
CA ASP A 237 -0.07 -21.37 -14.72
C ASP A 237 0.80 -20.59 -15.74
N ASN A 238 2.06 -20.34 -15.41
CA ASN A 238 2.97 -19.73 -16.37
C ASN A 238 3.19 -20.66 -17.55
N GLY A 239 3.21 -20.09 -18.75
CA GLY A 239 3.23 -20.88 -19.99
C GLY A 239 1.85 -21.37 -20.47
N ALA A 240 0.76 -21.20 -19.71
CA ALA A 240 -0.58 -21.57 -20.15
C ALA A 240 -1.09 -20.77 -21.38
N GLY A 241 -0.39 -19.69 -21.75
CA GLY A 241 -0.72 -18.87 -22.92
C GLY A 241 -1.49 -17.59 -22.61
N LYS A 242 -1.44 -17.04 -21.39
CA LYS A 242 -2.11 -15.78 -20.98
C LYS A 242 -1.75 -14.60 -21.90
N SER A 243 -0.46 -14.33 -22.08
CA SER A 243 0.04 -13.29 -22.98
C SER A 243 -0.31 -13.58 -24.44
N THR A 244 -0.27 -14.86 -24.84
CA THR A 244 -0.69 -15.29 -26.19
C THR A 244 -2.17 -15.02 -26.42
N LEU A 245 -3.03 -15.27 -25.43
CA LEU A 245 -4.45 -14.94 -25.49
C LEU A 245 -4.66 -13.43 -25.61
N LEU A 246 -3.92 -12.60 -24.87
CA LEU A 246 -3.99 -11.14 -25.01
C LEU A 246 -3.60 -10.69 -26.43
N LYS A 247 -2.52 -11.24 -27.01
CA LYS A 247 -2.10 -10.96 -28.40
C LYS A 247 -3.15 -11.40 -29.42
N THR A 248 -3.82 -12.53 -29.17
CA THR A 248 -4.95 -12.96 -30.01
C THR A 248 -6.16 -12.04 -29.83
N LEU A 249 -6.49 -11.61 -28.62
CA LEU A 249 -7.59 -10.67 -28.37
C LEU A 249 -7.32 -9.30 -29.01
N SER A 250 -6.08 -8.80 -28.99
CA SER A 250 -5.72 -7.54 -29.64
C SER A 250 -5.75 -7.63 -31.16
N GLY A 251 -5.51 -8.82 -31.72
CA GLY A 251 -5.38 -9.06 -33.15
C GLY A 251 -3.94 -8.95 -33.65
N GLU A 252 -2.95 -8.85 -32.74
CA GLU A 252 -1.53 -8.97 -33.08
C GLU A 252 -1.16 -10.40 -33.51
N LEU A 253 -1.91 -11.40 -33.04
CA LEU A 253 -1.70 -12.81 -33.37
C LEU A 253 -3.00 -13.46 -33.83
N GLU A 254 -3.04 -13.94 -35.06
CA GLU A 254 -4.18 -14.74 -35.56
C GLU A 254 -4.28 -16.08 -34.81
N PRO A 255 -5.49 -16.55 -34.48
CA PRO A 255 -5.65 -17.86 -33.86
C PRO A 255 -5.26 -18.97 -34.85
N LEU A 256 -4.64 -20.04 -34.35
CA LEU A 256 -4.24 -21.22 -35.14
C LEU A 256 -5.45 -21.98 -35.71
N ALA A 257 -6.59 -21.93 -35.01
CA ALA A 257 -7.87 -22.44 -35.45
C ALA A 257 -9.01 -21.62 -34.84
N GLY A 258 -10.22 -21.72 -35.37
CA GLY A 258 -11.37 -20.90 -34.95
C GLY A 258 -11.32 -19.49 -35.56
N ARG A 259 -12.05 -18.53 -34.97
CA ARG A 259 -12.13 -17.16 -35.49
C ARG A 259 -12.19 -16.10 -34.41
N ARG A 260 -11.57 -14.94 -34.70
CA ARG A 260 -11.68 -13.70 -33.94
C ARG A 260 -12.65 -12.74 -34.63
N PHE A 261 -13.58 -12.20 -33.87
CA PHE A 261 -14.55 -11.19 -34.31
C PHE A 261 -14.36 -9.90 -33.51
N PRO A 262 -13.66 -8.89 -34.06
CA PRO A 262 -13.57 -7.58 -33.41
C PRO A 262 -14.92 -6.85 -33.49
N GLY A 263 -15.25 -6.08 -32.45
CA GLY A 263 -16.41 -5.21 -32.46
C GLY A 263 -16.22 -3.97 -33.33
N ASP A 264 -17.34 -3.41 -33.82
CA ASP A 264 -17.29 -2.19 -34.65
C ASP A 264 -16.78 -0.99 -33.85
N ARG A 265 -15.85 -0.24 -34.46
CA ARG A 265 -15.18 0.97 -33.91
C ARG A 265 -14.53 0.77 -32.54
N VAL A 266 -14.20 -0.46 -32.15
CA VAL A 266 -13.52 -0.76 -30.89
C VAL A 266 -12.04 -0.39 -31.01
N ARG A 267 -11.58 0.51 -30.14
CA ARG A 267 -10.16 0.85 -29.97
C ARG A 267 -9.57 0.01 -28.84
N VAL A 268 -8.67 -0.91 -29.18
CA VAL A 268 -7.98 -1.75 -28.21
C VAL A 268 -6.66 -1.09 -27.83
N GLY A 269 -6.44 -0.91 -26.53
CA GLY A 269 -5.17 -0.49 -25.95
C GLY A 269 -4.49 -1.68 -25.31
N VAL A 270 -3.20 -1.85 -25.53
CA VAL A 270 -2.46 -3.03 -25.08
C VAL A 270 -1.22 -2.62 -24.31
N PHE A 271 -1.03 -3.20 -23.12
CA PHE A 271 0.19 -3.10 -22.34
C PHE A 271 0.83 -4.48 -22.27
N HIS A 272 2.00 -4.64 -22.91
CA HIS A 272 2.83 -5.83 -22.83
C HIS A 272 4.11 -5.51 -22.05
N GLN A 273 4.68 -6.52 -21.37
CA GLN A 273 5.95 -6.35 -20.66
C GLN A 273 7.09 -5.85 -21.59
N ASP A 274 7.08 -6.27 -22.86
CA ASP A 274 8.06 -5.86 -23.87
C ASP A 274 7.87 -4.41 -24.37
N LEU A 275 6.70 -3.80 -24.14
CA LEU A 275 6.38 -2.47 -24.65
C LEU A 275 7.37 -1.42 -24.11
N ALA A 276 7.75 -1.55 -22.84
CA ALA A 276 8.74 -0.69 -22.19
C ALA A 276 10.13 -0.78 -22.86
N ALA A 277 10.51 -1.97 -23.36
CA ALA A 277 11.77 -2.20 -24.07
C ALA A 277 11.74 -1.66 -25.50
N SER A 278 10.56 -1.55 -26.12
CA SER A 278 10.38 -1.04 -27.48
C SER A 278 10.35 0.49 -27.59
N LEU A 279 10.38 1.22 -26.46
CA LEU A 279 10.35 2.67 -26.45
C LEU A 279 11.63 3.26 -27.09
N PRO A 280 11.51 4.34 -27.89
CA PRO A 280 12.66 4.95 -28.56
C PRO A 280 13.64 5.52 -27.51
N PRO A 281 14.90 5.03 -27.44
CA PRO A 281 15.81 5.35 -26.35
C PRO A 281 16.24 6.83 -26.35
N GLU A 282 16.26 7.46 -27.51
CA GLU A 282 16.67 8.86 -27.68
C GLU A 282 15.57 9.84 -27.24
N ALA A 283 14.32 9.41 -27.24
CA ALA A 283 13.17 10.26 -26.95
C ALA A 283 12.99 10.43 -25.44
N THR A 284 12.33 11.51 -25.04
CA THR A 284 11.92 11.72 -23.64
C THR A 284 10.56 11.09 -23.36
N GLY A 285 10.28 10.82 -22.09
CA GLY A 285 8.94 10.36 -21.67
C GLY A 285 7.83 11.34 -22.09
N PHE A 286 8.11 12.64 -21.99
CA PHE A 286 7.21 13.69 -22.46
C PHE A 286 6.93 13.59 -23.96
N GLU A 287 7.95 13.42 -24.80
CA GLU A 287 7.80 13.28 -26.26
C GLU A 287 7.01 12.04 -26.64
N VAL A 288 7.28 10.89 -26.01
CA VAL A 288 6.54 9.65 -26.27
C VAL A 288 5.05 9.81 -25.97
N VAL A 289 4.71 10.37 -24.82
CA VAL A 289 3.29 10.56 -24.44
C VAL A 289 2.63 11.63 -25.32
N SER A 290 3.34 12.70 -25.67
CA SER A 290 2.83 13.75 -26.56
C SER A 290 2.57 13.23 -27.97
N ALA A 291 3.49 12.42 -28.52
CA ALA A 291 3.32 11.74 -29.79
C ALA A 291 2.18 10.72 -29.73
N ALA A 292 1.99 10.08 -28.57
CA ALA A 292 0.89 9.16 -28.37
C ALA A 292 -0.46 9.87 -28.38
N ALA A 293 -0.58 11.01 -27.70
CA ALA A 293 -1.82 11.77 -27.60
C ALA A 293 -1.64 13.23 -28.07
N PRO A 294 -1.54 13.48 -29.40
CA PRO A 294 -1.24 14.81 -29.96
C PRO A 294 -2.27 15.90 -29.64
N LEU A 295 -3.47 15.50 -29.19
CA LEU A 295 -4.55 16.41 -28.82
C LEU A 295 -4.49 16.86 -27.36
N LEU A 296 -3.61 16.27 -26.55
CA LEU A 296 -3.39 16.71 -25.18
C LEU A 296 -2.46 17.92 -25.15
N THR A 297 -2.74 18.84 -24.23
CA THR A 297 -1.83 19.95 -23.94
C THR A 297 -0.63 19.44 -23.14
N ASP A 298 0.50 20.13 -23.23
CA ASP A 298 1.71 19.85 -22.45
C ASP A 298 1.41 19.70 -20.95
N THR A 299 0.52 20.53 -20.40
CA THR A 299 0.10 20.45 -19.00
C THR A 299 -0.58 19.12 -18.67
N LYS A 300 -1.45 18.63 -19.56
CA LYS A 300 -2.11 17.32 -19.39
C LYS A 300 -1.13 16.17 -19.56
N VAL A 301 -0.20 16.26 -20.51
CA VAL A 301 0.86 15.26 -20.68
C VAL A 301 1.71 15.15 -19.41
N ARG A 302 2.17 16.29 -18.88
CA ARG A 302 2.91 16.35 -17.61
C ARG A 302 2.09 15.81 -16.43
N ALA A 303 0.78 16.06 -16.40
CA ALA A 303 -0.09 15.54 -15.34
C ALA A 303 -0.20 14.01 -15.39
N VAL A 304 -0.33 13.40 -16.58
CA VAL A 304 -0.38 11.93 -16.72
C VAL A 304 0.95 11.29 -16.30
N LEU A 305 2.08 11.85 -16.75
CA LEU A 305 3.41 11.38 -16.36
C LEU A 305 3.66 11.54 -14.86
N GLY A 306 3.34 12.72 -14.31
CA GLY A 306 3.49 12.99 -12.89
C GLY A 306 2.61 12.10 -12.02
N ALA A 307 1.42 11.72 -12.48
CA ALA A 307 0.55 10.80 -11.76
C ALA A 307 1.12 9.38 -11.65
N LEU A 308 2.02 8.99 -12.54
CA LEU A 308 2.76 7.72 -12.48
C LEU A 308 4.16 7.87 -11.84
N GLY A 309 4.44 9.00 -11.20
CA GLY A 309 5.71 9.26 -10.52
C GLY A 309 6.84 9.78 -11.42
N LEU A 310 6.55 10.15 -12.67
CA LEU A 310 7.50 10.76 -13.60
C LEU A 310 7.31 12.28 -13.63
N SER A 311 7.72 12.95 -12.56
CA SER A 311 7.59 14.41 -12.40
C SER A 311 8.88 15.16 -12.71
N GLY A 312 8.74 16.43 -13.13
CA GLY A 312 9.88 17.34 -13.34
C GLY A 312 10.87 16.85 -14.38
N ASP A 313 12.17 16.94 -14.06
CA ASP A 313 13.27 16.60 -14.97
C ASP A 313 13.25 15.13 -15.41
N ARG A 314 12.69 14.22 -14.59
CA ARG A 314 12.63 12.78 -14.93
C ARG A 314 11.84 12.52 -16.21
N ALA A 315 10.77 13.27 -16.45
CA ALA A 315 9.96 13.15 -17.67
C ALA A 315 10.68 13.66 -18.93
N MET A 316 11.70 14.50 -18.74
CA MET A 316 12.49 15.14 -19.80
C MET A 316 13.83 14.44 -20.05
N ARG A 317 14.15 13.40 -19.28
CA ARG A 317 15.34 12.57 -19.53
C ARG A 317 15.12 11.64 -20.72
N PRO A 318 16.16 11.33 -21.51
CA PRO A 318 16.10 10.31 -22.53
C PRO A 318 15.69 8.96 -21.93
N ILE A 319 14.84 8.23 -22.64
CA ILE A 319 14.33 6.93 -22.21
C ILE A 319 15.46 5.92 -22.01
N GLY A 320 16.55 6.00 -22.79
CA GLY A 320 17.74 5.16 -22.62
C GLY A 320 18.28 5.15 -21.19
N ASP A 321 18.24 6.31 -20.51
CA ASP A 321 18.80 6.53 -19.17
C ASP A 321 17.82 6.20 -18.03
N LEU A 322 16.57 5.86 -18.36
CA LEU A 322 15.54 5.49 -17.40
C LEU A 322 15.71 4.03 -16.97
N SER A 323 15.39 3.77 -15.70
CA SER A 323 15.26 2.41 -15.15
C SER A 323 14.12 1.64 -15.85
N GLY A 324 14.12 0.30 -15.74
CA GLY A 324 13.05 -0.53 -16.30
C GLY A 324 11.65 -0.15 -15.79
N GLY A 325 11.53 0.17 -14.50
CA GLY A 325 10.26 0.65 -13.91
C GLY A 325 9.83 2.02 -14.42
N GLU A 326 10.77 2.95 -14.62
CA GLU A 326 10.48 4.25 -15.24
C GLU A 326 10.03 4.10 -16.70
N LYS A 327 10.66 3.20 -17.48
CA LYS A 327 10.23 2.87 -18.84
C LYS A 327 8.82 2.29 -18.87
N ALA A 328 8.50 1.39 -17.94
CA ALA A 328 7.15 0.83 -17.81
C ALA A 328 6.10 1.93 -17.49
N ARG A 329 6.44 2.88 -16.60
CA ARG A 329 5.58 4.04 -16.30
C ARG A 329 5.35 4.93 -17.52
N VAL A 330 6.37 5.18 -18.36
CA VAL A 330 6.21 5.91 -19.63
C VAL A 330 5.28 5.17 -20.58
N ALA A 331 5.43 3.86 -20.72
CA ALA A 331 4.56 3.04 -21.56
C ALA A 331 3.10 3.05 -21.07
N LEU A 332 2.88 2.94 -19.75
CA LEU A 332 1.55 3.10 -19.14
C LEU A 332 0.98 4.50 -19.36
N ALA A 333 1.78 5.55 -19.22
CA ALA A 333 1.36 6.93 -19.47
C ALA A 333 0.90 7.11 -20.91
N SER A 334 1.66 6.58 -21.88
CA SER A 334 1.34 6.62 -23.30
C SER A 334 0.02 5.91 -23.63
N LEU A 335 -0.20 4.74 -23.03
CA LEU A 335 -1.43 3.97 -23.18
C LEU A 335 -2.63 4.70 -22.57
N THR A 336 -2.49 5.21 -21.35
CA THR A 336 -3.60 5.82 -20.61
C THR A 336 -3.92 7.24 -21.05
N ALA A 337 -3.02 7.92 -21.78
CA ALA A 337 -3.29 9.22 -22.39
C ALA A 337 -4.25 9.16 -23.59
N ARG A 338 -4.44 7.97 -24.19
CA ARG A 338 -5.29 7.78 -25.37
C ARG A 338 -6.68 7.23 -24.99
N PRO A 339 -7.75 7.65 -25.70
CA PRO A 339 -9.07 7.07 -25.51
C PRO A 339 -9.19 5.67 -26.13
N HIS A 340 -9.49 4.69 -25.29
CA HIS A 340 -9.67 3.28 -25.65
C HIS A 340 -11.06 2.78 -25.27
N ASN A 341 -11.49 1.65 -25.85
CA ASN A 341 -12.72 0.94 -25.48
C ASN A 341 -12.43 -0.31 -24.65
N LEU A 342 -11.32 -0.98 -24.97
CA LEU A 342 -10.86 -2.20 -24.35
C LEU A 342 -9.38 -2.04 -23.99
N LEU A 343 -9.03 -2.25 -22.73
CA LEU A 343 -7.64 -2.33 -22.29
C LEU A 343 -7.27 -3.80 -22.05
N LEU A 344 -6.13 -4.21 -22.61
CA LEU A 344 -5.52 -5.51 -22.43
C LEU A 344 -4.20 -5.29 -21.70
N LEU A 345 -4.12 -5.66 -20.42
CA LEU A 345 -2.98 -5.35 -19.57
C LEU A 345 -2.28 -6.65 -19.13
N ASP A 346 -1.03 -6.82 -19.55
CA ASP A 346 -0.19 -7.94 -19.14
C ASP A 346 0.77 -7.52 -18.02
N GLU A 347 0.50 -7.99 -16.80
CA GLU A 347 1.24 -7.65 -15.57
C GLU A 347 1.55 -6.16 -15.41
N PRO A 348 0.53 -5.26 -15.45
CA PRO A 348 0.74 -3.82 -15.47
C PRO A 348 1.35 -3.24 -14.19
N THR A 349 1.34 -4.00 -13.09
CA THR A 349 1.88 -3.60 -11.80
C THR A 349 3.33 -4.02 -11.59
N ASN A 350 3.90 -4.81 -12.51
CA ASN A 350 5.32 -5.16 -12.43
C ASN A 350 6.16 -3.88 -12.50
N HIS A 351 7.12 -3.77 -11.58
CA HIS A 351 8.04 -2.62 -11.48
C HIS A 351 7.37 -1.28 -11.09
N LEU A 352 6.14 -1.30 -10.59
CA LEU A 352 5.49 -0.15 -9.96
C LEU A 352 5.61 -0.24 -8.44
N ASP A 353 5.84 0.91 -7.79
CA ASP A 353 5.76 0.99 -6.34
C ASP A 353 4.29 0.94 -5.87
N ALA A 354 4.09 0.66 -4.59
CA ALA A 354 2.75 0.49 -4.00
C ALA A 354 1.84 1.71 -4.17
N GLU A 355 2.42 2.91 -4.18
CA GLU A 355 1.68 4.17 -4.35
C GLU A 355 1.18 4.33 -5.79
N THR A 356 2.05 4.03 -6.77
CA THR A 356 1.71 4.09 -8.20
C THR A 356 0.69 3.01 -8.56
N VAL A 357 0.78 1.82 -7.95
CA VAL A 357 -0.24 0.76 -8.10
C VAL A 357 -1.61 1.27 -7.63
N GLU A 358 -1.67 1.92 -6.46
CA GLU A 358 -2.92 2.48 -5.93
C GLU A 358 -3.52 3.55 -6.87
N VAL A 359 -2.69 4.44 -7.41
CA VAL A 359 -3.12 5.44 -8.40
C VAL A 359 -3.71 4.78 -9.64
N LEU A 360 -3.03 3.76 -10.19
CA LEU A 360 -3.48 3.02 -11.36
C LEU A 360 -4.80 2.28 -11.09
N VAL A 361 -4.90 1.56 -9.97
CA VAL A 361 -6.11 0.84 -9.57
C VAL A 361 -7.29 1.80 -9.43
N ARG A 362 -7.10 2.94 -8.76
CA ARG A 362 -8.15 3.96 -8.62
C ARG A 362 -8.61 4.50 -9.99
N ALA A 363 -7.68 4.78 -10.88
CA ALA A 363 -7.99 5.30 -12.21
C ALA A 363 -8.72 4.27 -13.08
N LEU A 364 -8.26 3.02 -13.08
CA LEU A 364 -8.91 1.92 -13.80
C LEU A 364 -10.29 1.60 -13.23
N LYS A 365 -10.47 1.66 -11.90
CA LYS A 365 -11.77 1.44 -11.25
C LYS A 365 -12.81 2.50 -11.65
N ALA A 366 -12.39 3.74 -11.82
CA ALA A 366 -13.28 4.83 -12.26
C ALA A 366 -13.58 4.80 -13.77
N TRP A 367 -12.71 4.19 -14.58
CA TRP A 367 -12.86 4.14 -16.04
C TRP A 367 -13.96 3.16 -16.50
N THR A 368 -14.78 3.54 -17.47
CA THR A 368 -16.01 2.78 -17.84
C THR A 368 -15.83 1.80 -19.00
N GLY A 369 -14.62 1.65 -19.53
CA GLY A 369 -14.33 0.72 -20.62
C GLY A 369 -14.25 -0.74 -20.18
N ALA A 370 -14.01 -1.63 -21.13
CA ALA A 370 -13.75 -3.03 -20.86
C ALA A 370 -12.27 -3.26 -20.52
N LEU A 371 -11.98 -4.18 -19.62
CA LEU A 371 -10.63 -4.49 -19.15
C LEU A 371 -10.42 -6.01 -19.21
N VAL A 372 -9.28 -6.43 -19.76
CA VAL A 372 -8.74 -7.78 -19.57
C VAL A 372 -7.36 -7.63 -18.95
N LEU A 373 -7.16 -8.23 -17.78
CA LEU A 373 -5.97 -8.09 -16.96
C LEU A 373 -5.34 -9.47 -16.74
N VAL A 374 -4.07 -9.60 -17.06
CA VAL A 374 -3.21 -10.66 -16.50
C VAL A 374 -2.49 -10.01 -15.32
N SER A 375 -2.72 -10.54 -14.12
CA SER A 375 -1.97 -10.09 -12.95
C SER A 375 -1.87 -11.21 -11.94
N HIS A 376 -0.67 -11.35 -11.37
CA HIS A 376 -0.45 -12.17 -10.18
C HIS A 376 -0.67 -11.39 -8.87
N ASP A 377 -1.03 -10.11 -8.94
CA ASP A 377 -1.38 -9.31 -7.77
C ASP A 377 -2.86 -9.48 -7.40
N ARG A 378 -3.09 -10.20 -6.30
CA ARG A 378 -4.43 -10.45 -5.77
C ARG A 378 -5.18 -9.16 -5.45
N TYR A 379 -4.51 -8.13 -4.92
CA TYR A 379 -5.14 -6.86 -4.59
C TYR A 379 -5.73 -6.20 -5.85
N VAL A 380 -4.95 -6.18 -6.93
CA VAL A 380 -5.36 -5.59 -8.21
C VAL A 380 -6.53 -6.35 -8.82
N VAL A 381 -6.46 -7.69 -8.81
CA VAL A 381 -7.54 -8.55 -9.32
C VAL A 381 -8.82 -8.36 -8.52
N GLU A 382 -8.76 -8.42 -7.19
CA GLU A 382 -9.93 -8.22 -6.33
C GLU A 382 -10.53 -6.81 -6.44
N ALA A 383 -9.68 -5.79 -6.65
CA ALA A 383 -10.13 -4.41 -6.77
C ALA A 383 -10.77 -4.09 -8.13
N LEU A 384 -10.34 -4.76 -9.21
CA LEU A 384 -10.71 -4.41 -10.59
C LEU A 384 -11.59 -5.44 -11.29
N ALA A 385 -11.39 -6.75 -11.07
CA ALA A 385 -12.05 -7.76 -11.88
C ALA A 385 -13.51 -7.98 -11.45
N THR A 386 -14.37 -8.18 -12.44
CA THR A 386 -15.76 -8.63 -12.27
C THR A 386 -15.95 -10.08 -12.70
N HIS A 387 -15.04 -10.59 -13.53
CA HIS A 387 -15.02 -11.96 -13.99
C HIS A 387 -13.61 -12.53 -13.92
N VAL A 388 -13.50 -13.84 -13.78
CA VAL A 388 -12.24 -14.56 -13.82
C VAL A 388 -12.30 -15.61 -14.93
N LEU A 389 -11.36 -15.56 -15.86
CA LEU A 389 -11.16 -16.58 -16.88
C LEU A 389 -9.96 -17.45 -16.50
N ARG A 390 -10.22 -18.73 -16.24
CA ARG A 390 -9.16 -19.71 -16.01
C ARG A 390 -8.69 -20.29 -17.34
N LEU A 391 -7.43 -20.06 -17.68
CA LEU A 391 -6.81 -20.60 -18.90
C LEU A 391 -6.30 -22.03 -18.66
N ALA A 392 -7.21 -22.92 -18.29
CA ALA A 392 -6.98 -24.35 -18.16
C ALA A 392 -8.26 -25.08 -18.57
N PRO A 393 -8.19 -26.29 -19.15
CA PRO A 393 -9.39 -27.06 -19.46
C PRO A 393 -10.13 -27.49 -18.18
N PRO A 394 -11.47 -27.34 -18.10
CA PRO A 394 -12.34 -26.64 -19.04
C PRO A 394 -12.20 -25.11 -18.96
N PHE A 395 -12.20 -24.43 -20.11
CA PHE A 395 -12.15 -22.96 -20.15
C PHE A 395 -13.45 -22.39 -19.58
N LEU A 396 -13.37 -21.82 -18.38
CA LEU A 396 -14.52 -21.29 -17.66
C LEU A 396 -14.31 -19.79 -17.40
N LEU A 397 -15.26 -18.99 -17.88
CA LEU A 397 -15.44 -17.60 -17.49
C LEU A 397 -16.45 -17.57 -16.36
N GLU A 398 -16.02 -17.18 -15.17
CA GLU A 398 -16.85 -17.12 -13.98
C GLU A 398 -17.10 -15.67 -13.56
N GLU A 399 -18.32 -15.38 -13.12
CA GLU A 399 -18.65 -14.09 -12.51
C GLU A 399 -18.19 -14.03 -11.05
N GLY A 400 -17.64 -12.88 -10.66
CA GLY A 400 -17.09 -12.63 -9.33
C GLY A 400 -15.66 -13.10 -9.17
N VAL A 401 -14.99 -12.57 -8.14
CA VAL A 401 -13.66 -12.98 -7.70
C VAL A 401 -13.80 -13.72 -6.38
N ARG A 402 -13.32 -14.96 -6.32
CA ARG A 402 -13.38 -15.85 -5.16
C ARG A 402 -11.97 -16.23 -4.72
N PRO A 403 -11.74 -16.52 -3.42
CA PRO A 403 -10.44 -17.01 -2.95
C PRO A 403 -9.93 -18.24 -3.72
N GLU A 404 -10.84 -19.14 -4.09
CA GLU A 404 -10.57 -20.36 -4.88
C GLU A 404 -9.97 -20.09 -6.27
N HIS A 405 -10.11 -18.87 -6.81
CA HIS A 405 -9.48 -18.49 -8.07
C HIS A 405 -7.96 -18.37 -7.98
N PHE A 406 -7.46 -18.17 -6.76
CA PHE A 406 -6.04 -18.00 -6.45
C PHE A 406 -5.41 -19.29 -5.88
N GLU A 407 -6.22 -20.29 -5.55
CA GLU A 407 -5.76 -21.56 -5.00
C GLU A 407 -5.88 -22.67 -6.06
N ARG A 408 -4.92 -23.59 -6.11
CA ARG A 408 -5.06 -24.81 -6.92
C ARG A 408 -6.17 -25.65 -6.30
N THR A 409 -7.08 -26.18 -7.13
CA THR A 409 -8.03 -27.21 -6.74
C THR A 409 -7.25 -28.47 -6.32
N SER A 410 -6.94 -28.56 -5.04
CA SER A 410 -6.65 -29.80 -4.34
C SER A 410 -7.43 -29.76 -3.03
N SER A 411 -8.54 -30.50 -3.04
CA SER A 411 -9.21 -31.11 -1.87
C SER A 411 -9.45 -30.22 -0.64
N ALA A 412 -10.73 -29.83 -0.50
CA ALA A 412 -11.48 -29.62 0.74
C ALA A 412 -10.72 -29.73 2.08
N ASN A 413 -10.56 -28.60 2.77
CA ASN A 413 -11.01 -28.42 4.16
C ASN A 413 -10.74 -26.99 4.63
N ALA A 414 -11.80 -26.18 4.74
CA ALA A 414 -11.80 -24.99 5.58
C ALA A 414 -12.91 -25.16 6.63
N ALA A 415 -12.50 -25.38 7.88
CA ALA A 415 -13.38 -25.39 9.04
C ALA A 415 -13.84 -23.95 9.34
N PRO A 416 -15.08 -23.75 9.81
CA PRO A 416 -15.59 -22.43 10.16
C PRO A 416 -15.00 -21.96 11.49
N VAL A 417 -14.48 -20.73 11.52
CA VAL A 417 -14.12 -20.05 12.77
C VAL A 417 -15.41 -19.51 13.39
N ASP A 418 -15.74 -20.07 14.54
CA ASP A 418 -16.85 -19.71 15.42
C ASP A 418 -16.72 -18.26 15.90
N THR A 419 -17.85 -17.55 15.80
CA THR A 419 -18.04 -16.21 16.33
C THR A 419 -18.72 -16.33 17.69
N SER A 420 -17.92 -16.34 18.75
CA SER A 420 -18.44 -16.04 20.09
C SER A 420 -17.47 -15.22 20.91
N ARG A 421 -17.90 -14.00 21.26
CA ARG A 421 -17.70 -13.38 22.58
C ARG A 421 -18.65 -12.20 22.73
N ARG A 422 -19.86 -12.52 23.18
CA ARG A 422 -20.76 -11.60 23.89
C ARG A 422 -20.28 -11.53 25.35
N VAL A 423 -19.38 -10.60 25.63
CA VAL A 423 -19.22 -10.00 26.96
C VAL A 423 -18.81 -8.56 26.67
N ASP A 424 -19.74 -7.59 26.79
CA ASP A 424 -19.37 -6.20 27.15
C ASP A 424 -20.47 -5.12 27.18
N HIS A 425 -21.73 -5.39 26.81
CA HIS A 425 -22.69 -4.29 26.62
C HIS A 425 -23.00 -3.51 27.93
N ALA A 426 -22.87 -4.15 29.09
CA ALA A 426 -23.10 -3.51 30.39
C ALA A 426 -21.90 -2.68 30.87
N GLU A 427 -20.68 -3.08 30.53
CA GLU A 427 -19.44 -2.43 30.96
C GLU A 427 -19.17 -1.17 30.13
N ARG A 428 -19.35 -1.26 28.81
CA ARG A 428 -19.26 -0.11 27.89
C ARG A 428 -20.25 1.01 28.24
N LYS A 429 -21.46 0.66 28.67
CA LYS A 429 -22.49 1.64 29.06
C LYS A 429 -22.19 2.34 30.40
N ARG A 430 -21.38 1.71 31.26
CA ARG A 430 -20.93 2.30 32.53
C ARG A 430 -19.77 3.28 32.28
N VAL A 431 -18.76 2.87 31.53
CA VAL A 431 -17.59 3.70 31.17
C VAL A 431 -18.05 4.96 30.42
N GLN A 432 -18.99 4.84 29.49
CA GLN A 432 -19.51 5.98 28.74
C GLN A 432 -20.23 7.03 29.62
N ARG A 433 -20.93 6.61 30.67
CA ARG A 433 -21.60 7.52 31.62
C ARG A 433 -20.61 8.21 32.57
N GLU A 434 -19.54 7.51 32.96
CA GLU A 434 -18.47 8.08 33.78
C GLU A 434 -17.65 9.11 32.98
N LEU A 435 -17.36 8.84 31.70
CA LEU A 435 -16.73 9.80 30.78
C LEU A 435 -17.57 11.06 30.56
N GLU A 436 -18.88 10.92 30.34
CA GLU A 436 -19.77 12.07 30.10
C GLU A 436 -19.89 12.97 31.35
N ARG A 437 -19.90 12.38 32.55
CA ARG A 437 -19.86 13.14 33.81
C ARG A 437 -18.52 13.83 34.04
N GLY A 438 -17.41 13.14 33.75
CA GLY A 438 -16.07 13.70 33.86
C GLY A 438 -15.89 14.92 32.95
N ARG A 439 -16.25 14.79 31.67
CA ARG A 439 -16.17 15.90 30.70
C ARG A 439 -17.00 17.11 31.12
N LYS A 440 -18.23 16.89 31.60
CA LYS A 440 -19.09 17.98 32.07
C LYS A 440 -18.53 18.71 33.30
N ARG A 441 -17.83 17.99 34.20
CA ARG A 441 -17.16 18.61 35.35
C ARG A 441 -15.92 19.40 34.90
N LEU A 442 -15.17 18.87 33.94
CA LEU A 442 -13.98 19.49 33.35
C LEU A 442 -14.31 20.77 32.57
N GLU A 443 -15.49 20.85 31.95
CA GLU A 443 -16.01 22.09 31.34
C GLU A 443 -16.34 23.18 32.37
N ALA A 444 -16.73 22.81 33.60
CA ALA A 444 -17.14 23.75 34.64
C ALA A 444 -15.99 24.20 35.57
N LEU A 445 -14.92 23.42 35.67
CA LEU A 445 -13.77 23.72 36.54
C LEU A 445 -13.06 25.04 36.21
N PRO A 446 -12.85 25.44 34.94
CA PRO A 446 -12.23 26.72 34.60
C PRO A 446 -12.98 27.93 35.19
N GLU A 447 -14.32 27.94 35.09
CA GLU A 447 -15.15 29.03 35.63
C GLU A 447 -15.10 29.08 37.17
N LEU A 448 -15.03 27.92 37.83
CA LEU A 448 -14.91 27.83 39.29
C LEU A 448 -13.54 28.30 39.80
N VAL A 449 -12.47 27.94 39.09
CA VAL A 449 -11.11 28.40 39.39
C VAL A 449 -11.02 29.92 39.20
N GLU A 450 -11.54 30.45 38.09
CA GLU A 450 -11.54 31.90 37.83
C GLU A 450 -12.31 32.67 38.92
N ALA A 451 -13.46 32.15 39.37
CA ALA A 451 -14.23 32.76 40.45
C ALA A 451 -13.49 32.72 41.81
N ALA A 452 -12.82 31.61 42.12
CA ALA A 452 -12.05 31.46 43.36
C ALA A 452 -10.81 32.36 43.37
N GLU A 453 -10.08 32.44 42.26
CA GLU A 453 -8.94 33.36 42.09
C GLU A 453 -9.36 34.83 42.19
N ALA A 454 -10.52 35.19 41.63
CA ALA A 454 -11.08 36.53 41.77
C ALA A 454 -11.41 36.87 43.24
N ALA A 455 -11.89 35.90 44.02
CA ALA A 455 -12.15 36.08 45.45
C ALA A 455 -10.84 36.25 46.26
N VAL A 456 -9.78 35.51 45.93
CA VAL A 456 -8.45 35.69 46.52
C VAL A 456 -7.91 37.09 46.21
N ALA A 457 -8.01 37.54 44.95
CA ALA A 457 -7.57 38.86 44.53
C ALA A 457 -8.33 39.99 45.26
N ALA A 458 -9.64 39.85 45.47
CA ALA A 458 -10.43 40.80 46.25
C ALA A 458 -9.97 40.86 47.72
N LYS A 459 -9.63 39.71 48.31
CA LYS A 459 -9.09 39.65 49.69
C LYS A 459 -7.68 40.22 49.79
N ASP A 460 -6.85 40.09 48.77
CA ASP A 460 -5.55 40.76 48.70
C ASP A 460 -5.70 42.29 48.70
N GLU A 461 -6.71 42.83 47.99
CA GLU A 461 -7.03 44.26 48.02
C GLU A 461 -7.52 44.72 49.41
N GLU A 462 -8.38 43.93 50.07
CA GLU A 462 -8.85 44.21 51.44
C GLU A 462 -7.70 44.18 52.47
N LEU A 463 -6.75 43.26 52.33
CA LEU A 463 -5.56 43.15 53.18
C LEU A 463 -4.65 44.38 53.06
N VAL A 464 -4.46 44.89 51.83
CA VAL A 464 -3.68 46.12 51.60
C VAL A 464 -4.37 47.32 52.27
N ALA A 465 -5.70 47.40 52.19
CA ALA A 465 -6.49 48.46 52.82
C ALA A 465 -6.52 48.39 54.36
N ALA A 466 -6.38 47.19 54.96
CA ALA A 466 -6.40 46.98 56.41
C ALA A 466 -5.02 47.04 57.08
N SER A 467 -3.99 47.54 56.38
CA SER A 467 -2.58 47.49 56.80
C SER A 467 -2.24 48.19 58.13
N GLU A 468 -3.10 49.08 58.63
CA GLU A 468 -2.93 49.78 59.91
C GLU A 468 -3.64 49.13 61.10
N ASP A 469 -4.51 48.13 60.87
CA ASP A 469 -5.24 47.38 61.90
C ASP A 469 -4.81 45.91 61.91
N TRP A 470 -3.88 45.59 62.82
CA TRP A 470 -3.27 44.26 62.92
C TRP A 470 -4.30 43.14 63.17
N THR A 471 -5.31 43.42 63.99
CA THR A 471 -6.38 42.46 64.31
C THR A 471 -7.23 42.13 63.10
N ARG A 472 -7.55 43.14 62.28
CA ARG A 472 -8.32 42.98 61.05
C ARG A 472 -7.49 42.34 59.92
N ALA A 473 -6.22 42.71 59.81
CA ALA A 473 -5.29 42.11 58.84
C ALA A 473 -5.05 40.62 59.11
N ALA A 474 -4.96 40.20 60.37
CA ALA A 474 -4.84 38.79 60.73
C ALA A 474 -6.06 37.97 60.29
N ALA A 475 -7.27 38.44 60.59
CA ALA A 475 -8.52 37.75 60.20
C ALA A 475 -8.68 37.65 58.67
N LEU A 476 -8.36 38.71 57.92
CA LEU A 476 -8.38 38.69 56.46
C LEU A 476 -7.30 37.79 55.86
N GLY A 477 -6.16 37.65 56.54
CA GLY A 477 -5.09 36.73 56.16
C GLY A 477 -5.52 35.27 56.26
N ASP A 478 -6.25 34.92 57.31
CA ASP A 478 -6.81 33.57 57.49
C ASP A 478 -7.90 33.26 56.43
N GLU A 479 -8.78 34.23 56.14
CA GLU A 479 -9.79 34.10 55.08
C GLU A 479 -9.15 33.95 53.68
N ARG A 480 -8.10 34.71 53.39
CA ARG A 480 -7.32 34.60 52.15
C ARG A 480 -6.65 33.23 52.04
N ALA A 481 -6.04 32.74 53.12
CA ALA A 481 -5.39 31.42 53.14
C ALA A 481 -6.42 30.30 52.91
N ALA A 482 -7.62 30.42 53.47
CA ALA A 482 -8.70 29.47 53.22
C ALA A 482 -9.17 29.48 51.75
N LEU A 483 -9.30 30.65 51.13
CA LEU A 483 -9.63 30.76 49.70
C LEU A 483 -8.51 30.24 48.80
N GLN A 484 -7.25 30.46 49.16
CA GLN A 484 -6.11 29.90 48.43
C GLN A 484 -6.12 28.37 48.48
N ALA A 485 -6.44 27.77 49.64
CA ALA A 485 -6.60 26.32 49.73
C ALA A 485 -7.71 25.79 48.81
N VAL A 486 -8.82 26.52 48.66
CA VAL A 486 -9.90 26.16 47.71
C VAL A 486 -9.42 26.22 46.25
N VAL A 487 -8.59 27.21 45.90
CA VAL A 487 -7.98 27.29 44.56
C VAL A 487 -7.07 26.09 44.32
N ASP A 488 -6.22 25.75 45.29
CA ASP A 488 -5.29 24.63 45.20
C ASP A 488 -6.05 23.29 45.07
N ASP A 489 -7.11 23.09 45.86
CA ASP A 489 -7.99 21.91 45.78
C ASP A 489 -8.69 21.78 44.42
N LEU A 490 -9.12 22.89 43.81
CA LEU A 490 -9.75 22.90 42.49
C LEU A 490 -8.76 22.56 41.37
N TYR A 491 -7.51 22.99 41.48
CA TYR A 491 -6.45 22.60 40.56
C TYR A 491 -6.10 21.11 40.70
N GLU A 492 -6.03 20.58 41.93
CA GLU A 492 -5.83 19.16 42.17
C GLU A 492 -7.01 18.31 41.66
N GLU A 493 -8.25 18.77 41.85
CA GLU A 493 -9.46 18.15 41.26
C GLU A 493 -9.37 18.15 39.73
N TRP A 494 -8.90 19.23 39.12
CA TRP A 494 -8.73 19.31 37.67
C TRP A 494 -7.71 18.29 37.18
N GLU A 495 -6.48 18.30 37.71
CA GLU A 495 -5.40 17.39 37.28
C GLU A 495 -5.80 15.92 37.42
N THR A 496 -6.42 15.56 38.55
CA THR A 496 -6.86 14.18 38.82
C THR A 496 -7.99 13.75 37.88
N LEU A 497 -8.94 14.64 37.59
CA LEU A 497 -10.10 14.34 36.76
C LEU A 497 -9.73 14.31 35.27
N GLU A 498 -8.77 15.12 34.84
CA GLU A 498 -8.19 15.09 33.50
C GLU A 498 -7.44 13.78 33.25
N ALA A 499 -6.54 13.39 34.15
CA ALA A 499 -5.83 12.10 34.07
C ALA A 499 -6.79 10.90 34.05
N ARG A 500 -7.89 10.98 34.83
CA ARG A 500 -8.90 9.92 34.88
C ARG A 500 -9.75 9.84 33.61
N VAL A 501 -10.08 10.97 32.99
CA VAL A 501 -10.80 11.01 31.71
C VAL A 501 -9.92 10.49 30.57
N GLU A 502 -8.62 10.79 30.58
CA GLU A 502 -7.65 10.24 29.62
C GLU A 502 -7.50 8.71 29.78
N GLU A 503 -7.39 8.21 31.01
CA GLU A 503 -7.31 6.77 31.29
C GLU A 503 -8.55 6.02 30.79
N LEU A 504 -9.75 6.58 31.03
CA LEU A 504 -11.03 6.00 30.60
C LEU A 504 -11.32 6.17 29.10
N ALA A 505 -10.67 7.11 28.41
CA ALA A 505 -10.78 7.29 26.96
C ALA A 505 -9.87 6.34 26.17
N CYS A 506 -8.77 5.89 26.79
CA CYS A 506 -7.81 4.94 26.22
C CYS A 506 -8.17 3.46 26.47
N SER A 507 -9.06 3.19 27.44
CA SER A 507 -9.64 1.86 27.73
C SER A 507 -10.87 1.56 26.88
#